data_AF-U5S598-F1
#
_entry.id   AF-U5S598-F1
#
_cell.length_a   1.000
_cell.length_b   1.000
_cell.length_c   1.000
_cell.angle_alpha   90.00
_cell.angle_beta   90.00
_cell.angle_gamma   90.00
#
_symmetry.space_group_name_H-M   'P 1'
#
loop_
_entity.id
_entity.type
_entity.pdbx_description
1 polymer ?
#
loop_
_entity_poly.entity_id
_entity_poly.type
_entity_poly.pdbx_seq_one_letter_code
_entity_poly.pdbx_strand_id
1 'polypeptide(L)'
;MHNSGIKRWYADPVKCFEFWLRDNVRNCCGACIAACPFTKPEAWHHTLIRSLVGAPVITPFMKDVDDIFGYGKLNDEKAIAD
;
A
#
# COMPACT_ATOMS: atom_id res chain seq x y z
N MET A 1 8.83 7.88 -18.11
CA MET A 1 10.15 7.40 -18.55
C MET A 1 10.37 5.97 -18.10
N HIS A 2 10.42 5.03 -19.04
CA HIS A 2 10.76 3.63 -18.78
C HIS A 2 12.23 3.41 -19.16
N ASN A 3 13.09 3.18 -18.17
CA ASN A 3 14.48 2.78 -18.42
C ASN A 3 14.49 1.29 -18.81
N SER A 4 14.60 1.02 -20.10
CA SER A 4 14.70 -0.34 -20.66
C SER A 4 15.98 -1.04 -20.18
N GLY A 5 15.91 -2.35 -19.96
CA GLY A 5 17.05 -3.19 -19.56
C GLY A 5 17.21 -3.43 -18.07
N ILE A 6 16.39 -2.81 -17.22
CA ILE A 6 16.40 -3.05 -15.76
C ILE A 6 15.17 -3.89 -15.37
N LYS A 7 15.39 -5.03 -14.70
CA LYS A 7 14.31 -5.86 -14.16
C LYS A 7 13.66 -5.16 -12.96
N ARG A 8 12.43 -4.69 -13.13
CA ARG A 8 11.61 -4.06 -12.09
C ARG A 8 10.13 -4.15 -12.45
N TRP A 9 9.26 -4.04 -11.45
CA TRP A 9 7.84 -3.75 -11.71
C TRP A 9 7.72 -2.30 -12.18
N TYR A 10 7.30 -2.11 -13.41
CA TYR A 10 7.15 -0.78 -13.99
C TYR A 10 5.82 -0.17 -13.56
N ALA A 11 5.88 0.95 -12.84
CA ALA A 11 4.73 1.82 -12.59
C ALA A 11 4.68 2.91 -13.66
N ASP A 12 3.48 3.20 -14.17
CA ASP A 12 3.25 4.30 -15.11
C ASP A 12 3.18 5.64 -14.34
N PRO A 13 4.21 6.50 -14.45
CA PRO A 13 4.24 7.74 -13.70
C PRO A 13 3.25 8.78 -14.23
N VAL A 14 2.84 8.69 -15.50
CA VAL A 14 1.91 9.66 -16.11
C VAL A 14 0.53 9.45 -15.53
N LYS A 15 0.06 8.19 -15.49
CA LYS A 15 -1.23 7.86 -14.84
C LYS A 15 -1.24 8.18 -13.35
N CYS A 16 -0.12 7.93 -12.66
CA CYS A 16 0.01 8.29 -11.24
C CYS A 16 -0.15 9.80 -11.04
N PHE A 17 0.53 10.62 -11.85
CA PHE A 17 0.45 12.07 -11.73
C PHE A 17 -0.90 12.63 -12.17
N GLU A 18 -1.53 12.06 -13.21
CA GLU A 18 -2.90 12.42 -13.60
C GLU A 18 -3.90 12.24 -12.46
N PHE A 19 -3.77 11.18 -11.66
CA PHE A 19 -4.62 10.97 -10.49
C PHE A 19 -4.48 12.10 -9.46
N TRP A 20 -3.26 12.59 -9.21
CA TRP A 20 -3.03 13.69 -8.27
C TRP A 20 -3.77 14.96 -8.70
N LEU A 21 -3.76 15.24 -10.01
CA LEU A 21 -4.40 16.42 -10.59
C LEU A 21 -5.93 16.32 -10.60
N ARG A 22 -6.50 15.12 -10.71
CA ARG A 22 -7.97 14.91 -10.78
C ARG A 22 -8.66 14.96 -9.42
N ASP A 23 -8.08 14.31 -8.41
CA ASP A 23 -8.78 14.03 -7.14
C ASP A 23 -8.59 15.10 -6.05
N ASN A 24 -8.14 16.32 -6.39
CA ASN A 24 -7.79 17.35 -5.40
C ASN A 24 -6.91 16.80 -4.26
N VAL A 25 -6.00 15.86 -4.56
CA VAL A 25 -5.04 15.34 -3.60
C VAL A 25 -4.03 16.45 -3.34
N ARG A 26 -4.36 17.32 -2.37
CA ARG A 26 -3.70 18.61 -2.17
C ARG A 26 -2.22 18.49 -1.84
N ASN A 27 -1.77 17.36 -1.29
CA ASN A 27 -0.37 17.07 -0.99
C ASN A 27 -0.16 15.55 -1.02
N CYS A 28 0.52 15.03 -2.05
CA CYS A 28 0.98 13.64 -2.21
C CYS A 28 -0.09 12.53 -2.11
N CYS A 29 -0.21 11.68 -3.14
CA CYS A 29 -1.16 10.54 -3.13
C CYS A 29 -0.87 9.52 -2.03
N GLY A 30 0.34 8.95 -1.99
CA GLY A 30 0.75 7.98 -0.95
C GLY A 30 -0.07 6.68 -0.87
N ALA A 31 -1.04 6.45 -1.76
CA ALA A 31 -2.00 5.36 -1.63
C ALA A 31 -1.35 3.97 -1.59
N CYS A 32 -0.35 3.78 -2.45
CA CYS A 32 0.44 2.55 -2.48
C CYS A 32 1.21 2.30 -1.19
N ILE A 33 1.64 3.35 -0.49
CA ILE A 33 2.35 3.26 0.78
C ILE A 33 1.37 2.88 1.90
N ALA A 34 0.18 3.49 1.94
CA ALA A 34 -0.84 3.19 2.95
C ALA A 34 -1.43 1.78 2.79
N ALA A 35 -1.58 1.30 1.56
CA ALA A 35 -2.06 -0.06 1.27
C ALA A 35 -1.00 -1.14 1.49
N CYS A 36 0.29 -0.78 1.63
CA CYS A 36 1.37 -1.75 1.81
C CYS A 36 1.25 -2.46 3.17
N PRO A 37 1.27 -3.80 3.24
CA PRO A 37 1.28 -4.52 4.52
C PRO A 37 2.54 -4.30 5.36
N PHE A 38 3.63 -3.83 4.73
CA PHE A 38 4.91 -3.63 5.41
C PHE A 38 5.05 -2.29 6.12
N THR A 39 4.16 -1.33 5.86
CA THR A 39 4.21 0.03 6.41
C THR A 39 3.33 0.21 7.66
N LYS A 40 2.67 -0.86 8.12
CA LYS A 40 1.74 -0.79 9.25
C LYS A 40 2.47 -0.54 10.58
N PRO A 41 1.82 0.16 11.54
CA PRO A 41 2.38 0.35 12.88
C PRO A 41 2.69 -0.98 13.57
N GLU A 42 3.69 -0.97 14.44
CA GLU A 42 4.06 -2.17 15.20
C GLU A 42 2.92 -2.62 16.11
N ALA A 43 2.47 -3.86 15.91
CA ALA A 43 1.57 -4.56 16.80
C ALA A 43 2.01 -6.02 16.91
N TRP A 44 1.56 -6.73 17.95
CA TRP A 44 1.98 -8.10 18.21
C TRP A 44 1.72 -9.05 17.01
N HIS A 45 0.63 -8.85 16.27
CA HIS A 45 0.31 -9.63 15.08
C HIS A 45 1.17 -9.24 13.87
N HIS A 46 1.59 -7.97 13.74
CA HIS A 46 2.52 -7.54 12.68
C HIS A 46 3.93 -8.13 12.89
N THR A 47 4.39 -8.27 14.14
CA THR A 47 5.64 -8.98 14.45
C THR A 47 5.57 -10.45 14.05
N LEU A 48 4.45 -11.13 14.32
CA LEU A 48 4.20 -12.51 13.92
C LEU A 48 4.18 -12.67 12.39
N ILE A 49 3.36 -11.87 11.68
CA ILE A 49 3.27 -11.93 10.22
C ILE A 49 4.64 -11.65 9.57
N ARG A 50 5.43 -10.70 10.10
CA ARG A 50 6.78 -10.41 9.60
C ARG A 50 7.73 -11.59 9.70
N SER A 51 7.65 -12.38 10.77
CA SER A 51 8.46 -13.60 10.93
C SER A 51 8.12 -14.70 9.91
N LEU A 52 6.99 -14.56 9.23
CA LEU A 52 6.45 -15.51 8.26
C LEU A 52 6.54 -15.00 6.81
N VAL A 53 7.15 -13.84 6.58
CA VAL A 53 7.32 -13.24 5.26
C VAL A 53 8.19 -14.16 4.38
N GLY A 54 7.71 -14.44 3.17
CA GLY A 54 8.36 -15.35 2.22
C GLY A 54 7.85 -16.78 2.28
N ALA A 55 7.02 -17.14 3.26
CA ALA A 55 6.30 -18.42 3.26
C ALA A 55 5.19 -18.39 2.18
N PRO A 56 5.22 -19.29 1.17
CA PRO A 56 4.26 -19.29 0.06
C PRO A 56 2.81 -19.42 0.52
N VAL A 57 2.60 -20.07 1.67
CA VAL A 57 1.28 -20.32 2.26
C VAL A 57 0.65 -19.03 2.77
N ILE A 58 1.44 -18.05 3.21
CA ILE A 58 0.94 -16.86 3.93
C ILE A 58 0.85 -15.65 3.00
N THR A 59 1.73 -15.55 2.01
CA THR A 59 1.73 -14.46 1.02
C THR A 59 0.36 -14.13 0.40
N PRO A 60 -0.49 -15.08 -0.04
CA PRO A 60 -1.79 -14.74 -0.63
C PRO A 60 -2.76 -14.12 0.39
N PHE A 61 -2.65 -14.47 1.67
CA PHE A 61 -3.58 -14.03 2.72
C PHE A 61 -3.18 -12.72 3.39
N MET A 62 -1.95 -12.24 3.19
CA MET A 62 -1.46 -11.00 3.82
C MET A 62 -2.32 -9.79 3.49
N LYS A 63 -2.84 -9.71 2.25
CA LYS A 63 -3.75 -8.64 1.85
C LYS A 63 -5.08 -8.73 2.59
N ASP A 64 -5.68 -9.91 2.65
CA ASP A 64 -7.02 -10.09 3.23
C ASP A 64 -7.02 -9.72 4.72
N VAL A 65 -5.93 -10.04 5.42
CA VAL A 65 -5.72 -9.64 6.81
C VAL A 65 -5.66 -8.12 6.95
N ASP A 66 -4.90 -7.44 6.09
CA ASP A 66 -4.83 -5.97 6.05
C ASP A 66 -6.22 -5.32 5.83
N ASP A 67 -7.02 -5.89 4.93
CA ASP A 67 -8.38 -5.42 4.63
C ASP A 67 -9.34 -5.64 5.83
N ILE A 68 -9.23 -6.78 6.53
CA ILE A 68 -10.01 -7.09 7.75
C ILE A 68 -9.70 -6.11 8.87
N PHE A 69 -8.42 -5.76 9.06
CA PHE A 69 -8.01 -4.77 10.06
C PHE A 69 -8.36 -3.34 9.67
N GLY A 70 -8.90 -3.13 8.45
CA GLY A 70 -9.38 -1.84 8.00
C GLY A 70 -8.28 -0.87 7.54
N TYR A 71 -7.09 -1.37 7.23
CA TYR A 71 -6.00 -0.55 6.72
C TYR A 71 -6.20 -0.14 5.25
N GLY A 72 -5.42 0.85 4.78
CA GLY A 72 -5.38 1.22 3.36
C GLY A 72 -6.56 2.07 2.85
N LYS A 73 -7.47 2.49 3.74
CA LYS A 73 -8.63 3.32 3.39
C LYS A 73 -8.29 4.82 3.38
N LEU A 74 -7.71 5.30 2.28
CA LEU A 74 -7.28 6.71 2.17
C LEU A 74 -8.43 7.70 1.94
N ASN A 75 -9.56 7.22 1.41
CA ASN A 75 -10.71 8.06 1.04
C ASN A 75 -11.90 7.86 2.00
N ASP A 76 -11.70 7.13 3.10
CA ASP A 76 -12.72 7.00 4.14
C ASP A 76 -12.60 8.22 5.07
N GLU A 77 -13.56 9.14 5.02
CA GLU A 77 -13.56 10.39 5.80
C GLU A 77 -13.40 10.15 7.31
N LYS A 78 -13.78 8.96 7.78
CA LYS A 78 -13.62 8.55 9.18
C LYS A 78 -12.18 8.14 9.53
N ALA A 79 -11.39 7.68 8.57
CA ALA A 79 -9.99 7.32 8.78
C ALA A 79 -9.06 8.53 8.85
N ILE A 80 -9.55 9.72 8.50
CA ILE A 80 -8.82 11.00 8.53
C ILE A 80 -8.97 11.69 9.91
N ALA A 81 -9.87 11.19 10.77
CA ALA A 81 -10.30 11.86 12.00
C ALA A 81 -9.62 11.37 13.30
N ASP A 82 -8.77 10.35 13.24
CA ASP A 82 -8.07 9.77 14.40
C ASP A 82 -6.55 10.03 14.37
#